data_AF-A0A1G6FHQ6-F1
#
_entry.id   AF-A0A1G6FHQ6-F1
#
_cell.length_a   1.000
_cell.length_b   1.000
_cell.length_c   1.000
_cell.angle_alpha   90.00
_cell.angle_beta   90.00
_cell.angle_gamma   90.00
#
_symmetry.space_group_name_H-M   'P 1'
#
loop_
_entity.id
_entity.type
_entity.pdbx_description
1 polymer ?
#
loop_
_entity_poly.entity_id
_entity_poly.type
_entity_poly.pdbx_seq_one_letter_code
_entity_poly.pdbx_strand_id
1 'polypeptide(L)'
;MEKMPDNDEVDELYQSIIDEYETTKSIAQIAKKLNTTQVRVQRVLITEGLWSSKRTKQIADLRQQGFSTEEIAEKLGKDVRTIQTFLPYTRGQYGKSDSTDALKSKEYRDRMHVAAENMRNKGEAAMTIERGIDIDYLMENGAQGEGNINIKPHTEEELERNPFLNNESVYRLKVELRDHFMWGENGLGLDADEERDFLKLAKAKEGISREVLVPSTMNLHAMHYMIQRLFGWQNGHLHNFCISKDEFQGITRGTVGGWKNLCGSLLHFPADDSTDFYWDDDYQEGESVKSWLKRKYEGPYFQKAVCETYFDSQRQVKKFSEDYPKFTSDMSLDEMNSKIIMEENLNFLNERLTLGELLTDKAPRAGKAREKAYAKWLERLDKKKKRIDEKIAGLGEQTVKDYIEAADNLKLWRHNRNNVEDRLYFGNADGLMDETGRTAEEWLDRADYMIPLYEDGCHRLFNEFNPRLTPLFDTLYYLYDYGDGWCVKITVMDKYDRKTNADLTTCKAFVIDIMNENDGLERYRYYNGDQAMDEELRSVLAYVDVKQHPKCVAADGLYVLDDVGGISGFYEMLETLAGDDLEEKAETRTWARSLGWTGRMSKPENML
;
A
#
# COMPACT_ATOMS: atom_id res chain seq x y z
N MET A 1 36.28 -5.64 7.78
CA MET A 1 36.57 -4.32 7.18
C MET A 1 36.71 -4.57 5.69
N GLU A 2 35.56 -4.60 5.02
CA GLU A 2 35.46 -4.83 3.58
C GLU A 2 34.55 -3.74 3.02
N LYS A 3 35.00 -3.18 1.90
CA LYS A 3 34.69 -1.84 1.38
C LYS A 3 33.25 -1.75 0.86
N MET A 4 32.60 -0.64 1.18
CA MET A 4 31.48 -0.09 0.41
C MET A 4 31.92 0.11 -1.05
N PRO A 5 31.02 0.00 -2.05
CA PRO A 5 31.34 0.35 -3.43
C PRO A 5 31.84 1.80 -3.49
N ASP A 6 33.04 1.97 -4.03
CA ASP A 6 33.74 3.26 -4.09
C ASP A 6 32.99 4.21 -5.03
N ASN A 7 33.08 5.51 -4.75
CA ASN A 7 32.57 6.61 -5.56
C ASN A 7 33.22 6.69 -6.97
N ASP A 8 34.12 5.74 -7.28
CA ASP A 8 34.95 5.65 -8.47
C ASP A 8 34.22 4.97 -9.67
N GLU A 9 33.23 4.08 -9.47
CA GLU A 9 32.53 3.38 -10.58
C GLU A 9 31.62 4.30 -11.42
N VAL A 10 31.07 5.36 -10.82
CA VAL A 10 30.24 6.35 -11.53
C VAL A 10 31.10 7.28 -12.40
N ASP A 11 32.35 7.53 -12.00
CA ASP A 11 33.34 8.26 -12.78
C ASP A 11 33.93 7.39 -13.91
N GLU A 12 34.03 6.06 -13.74
CA GLU A 12 34.48 5.15 -14.80
C GLU A 12 33.53 5.09 -16.02
N LEU A 13 32.20 5.05 -15.80
CA LEU A 13 31.23 5.07 -16.90
C LEU A 13 31.22 6.44 -17.60
N TYR A 14 31.38 7.53 -16.84
CA TYR A 14 31.47 8.89 -17.39
C TYR A 14 32.68 9.01 -18.32
N GLN A 15 33.84 8.53 -17.89
CA GLN A 15 35.07 8.55 -18.67
C GLN A 15 35.01 7.58 -19.86
N SER A 16 34.40 6.40 -19.69
CA SER A 16 34.19 5.43 -20.78
C SER A 16 33.31 5.98 -21.92
N ILE A 17 32.33 6.83 -21.60
CA ILE A 17 31.50 7.51 -22.62
C ILE A 17 32.34 8.51 -23.44
N ILE A 18 33.27 9.22 -22.80
CA ILE A 18 34.14 10.20 -23.46
C ILE A 18 35.11 9.49 -24.40
N ASP A 19 35.79 8.46 -23.91
CA ASP A 19 36.80 7.72 -24.65
C ASP A 19 36.19 6.97 -25.86
N GLU A 20 35.00 6.40 -25.69
CA GLU A 20 34.30 5.70 -26.78
C GLU A 20 33.75 6.67 -27.84
N TYR A 21 33.43 7.90 -27.46
CA TYR A 21 32.95 8.90 -28.42
C TYR A 21 34.02 9.37 -29.40
N GLU A 22 35.30 9.35 -29.03
CA GLU A 22 36.42 9.70 -29.93
C GLU A 22 36.46 8.81 -31.18
N THR A 23 36.05 7.54 -31.04
CA THR A 23 36.10 6.53 -32.11
C THR A 23 34.75 6.30 -32.80
N THR A 24 33.66 6.18 -32.02
CA THR A 24 32.34 5.79 -32.54
C THR A 24 31.53 6.98 -33.09
N LYS A 25 31.73 8.20 -32.54
CA LYS A 25 31.04 9.46 -32.93
C LYS A 25 29.51 9.39 -33.07
N SER A 26 28.86 8.42 -32.41
CA SER A 26 27.43 8.16 -32.51
C SER A 26 26.84 7.86 -31.13
N ILE A 27 25.93 8.72 -30.66
CA ILE A 27 25.32 8.64 -29.32
C ILE A 27 24.54 7.32 -29.13
N ALA A 28 23.79 6.89 -30.14
CA ALA A 28 22.95 5.68 -30.07
C ALA A 28 23.78 4.39 -29.96
N GLN A 29 24.93 4.34 -30.66
CA GLN A 29 25.81 3.17 -30.62
C GLN A 29 26.60 3.10 -29.32
N ILE A 30 27.02 4.24 -28.78
CA ILE A 30 27.72 4.32 -27.48
C ILE A 30 26.79 3.90 -26.34
N ALA A 31 25.55 4.39 -26.36
CA ALA A 31 24.51 4.00 -25.41
C ALA A 31 24.30 2.48 -25.40
N LYS A 32 24.19 1.86 -26.58
CA LYS A 32 24.04 0.41 -26.73
C LYS A 32 25.29 -0.37 -26.29
N LYS A 33 26.49 0.15 -26.56
CA LYS A 33 27.76 -0.52 -26.27
C LYS A 33 28.12 -0.47 -24.77
N LEU A 34 27.85 0.66 -24.12
CA LEU A 34 28.13 0.87 -22.70
C LEU A 34 26.92 0.58 -21.80
N ASN A 35 25.88 -0.04 -22.37
CA ASN A 35 24.63 -0.40 -21.68
C ASN A 35 24.04 0.77 -20.87
N THR A 36 23.88 1.92 -21.51
CA THR A 36 23.38 3.16 -20.88
C THR A 36 22.39 3.89 -21.81
N THR A 37 21.71 4.93 -21.32
CA THR A 37 20.69 5.63 -22.11
C THR A 37 21.29 6.65 -23.07
N GLN A 38 20.65 6.86 -24.22
CA GLN A 38 21.08 7.89 -25.18
C GLN A 38 21.07 9.30 -24.59
N VAL A 39 20.10 9.60 -23.71
CA VAL A 39 20.01 10.86 -22.99
C VAL A 39 21.21 11.06 -22.06
N ARG A 40 21.67 10.01 -21.37
CA ARG A 40 22.84 10.06 -20.49
C ARG A 40 24.12 10.30 -21.29
N VAL A 41 24.34 9.55 -22.36
CA VAL A 41 25.47 9.77 -23.29
C VAL A 41 25.44 11.18 -23.87
N GLN A 42 24.27 11.63 -24.33
CA GLN A 42 24.08 12.97 -24.89
C GLN A 42 24.42 14.06 -23.88
N ARG A 43 23.95 13.95 -22.63
CA ARG A 43 24.22 14.95 -21.59
C ARG A 43 25.68 14.96 -21.14
N VAL A 44 26.36 13.81 -21.06
CA VAL A 44 27.80 13.73 -20.76
C VAL A 44 28.60 14.47 -21.84
N LEU A 45 28.32 14.19 -23.12
CA LEU A 45 29.03 14.82 -24.24
C LEU A 45 28.72 16.31 -24.42
N ILE A 46 27.52 16.78 -24.04
CA ILE A 46 27.18 18.21 -23.96
C ILE A 46 27.97 18.88 -22.83
N THR A 47 28.10 18.21 -21.67
CA THR A 47 28.78 18.72 -20.47
C THR A 47 30.27 18.94 -20.73
N GLU A 48 30.92 18.01 -21.43
CA GLU A 48 32.33 18.12 -21.83
C GLU A 48 32.56 18.92 -23.12
N GLY A 49 31.48 19.41 -23.76
CA GLY A 49 31.56 20.20 -24.99
C GLY A 49 31.95 19.41 -26.25
N LEU A 50 31.96 18.07 -26.18
CA LEU A 50 32.37 17.16 -27.26
C LEU A 50 31.28 16.94 -28.32
N TRP A 51 30.02 17.20 -27.96
CA TRP A 51 28.89 17.10 -28.88
C TRP A 51 27.98 18.34 -28.75
N SER A 52 27.59 18.91 -29.90
CA SER A 52 26.64 20.02 -29.95
C SER A 52 25.70 19.87 -31.13
N SER A 53 24.41 20.09 -30.90
CA SER A 53 23.40 20.19 -31.94
C SER A 53 23.00 21.64 -32.19
N LYS A 54 22.26 21.90 -33.29
CA LYS A 54 21.66 23.22 -33.56
C LYS A 54 20.77 23.69 -32.39
N ARG A 55 20.06 22.76 -31.72
CA ARG A 55 19.19 23.05 -30.56
C ARG A 55 20.00 23.30 -29.29
N THR A 56 21.05 22.54 -29.05
CA THR A 56 21.96 22.74 -27.91
C THR A 56 22.59 24.14 -27.94
N LYS A 57 22.98 24.62 -29.13
CA LYS A 57 23.51 25.98 -29.31
C LYS A 57 22.45 27.07 -29.05
N GLN A 58 21.23 26.89 -29.55
CA GLN A 58 20.12 27.82 -29.29
C GLN A 58 19.75 27.91 -27.80
N ILE A 59 19.75 26.77 -27.09
CA ILE A 59 19.47 26.71 -25.64
C ILE A 59 20.61 27.36 -24.85
N ALA A 60 21.87 27.13 -25.25
CA ALA A 60 23.04 27.76 -24.62
C ALA A 60 23.05 29.29 -24.80
N ASP A 61 22.72 29.79 -26.00
CA ASP A 61 22.64 31.24 -26.28
C ASP A 61 21.55 31.92 -25.45
N LEU A 62 20.39 31.27 -25.26
CA LEU A 62 19.29 31.79 -24.43
C LEU A 62 19.64 31.75 -22.93
N ARG A 63 20.33 30.70 -22.46
CA ARG A 63 20.87 30.65 -21.09
C ARG A 63 21.89 31.75 -20.84
N GLN A 64 22.77 32.04 -21.80
CA GLN A 64 23.78 33.10 -21.68
C GLN A 64 23.15 34.51 -21.63
N GLN A 65 21.94 34.66 -22.17
CA GLN A 65 21.12 35.87 -22.06
C GLN A 65 20.33 35.97 -20.74
N GLY A 66 20.44 34.97 -19.85
CA GLY A 66 19.87 34.98 -18.50
C GLY A 66 18.49 34.36 -18.35
N PHE A 67 17.93 33.74 -19.40
CA PHE A 67 16.61 33.10 -19.34
C PHE A 67 16.64 31.79 -18.53
N SER A 68 15.57 31.51 -17.77
CA SER A 68 15.38 30.26 -17.01
C SER A 68 15.04 29.07 -17.92
N THR A 69 15.11 27.84 -17.42
CA THR A 69 14.77 26.64 -18.23
C THR A 69 13.33 26.68 -18.71
N GLU A 70 12.44 27.18 -17.87
CA GLU A 70 11.01 27.31 -18.09
C GLU A 70 10.72 28.38 -19.15
N GLU A 71 11.40 29.52 -19.08
CA GLU A 71 11.29 30.59 -20.08
C GLU A 71 11.87 30.16 -21.45
N ILE A 72 12.90 29.33 -21.44
CA ILE A 72 13.50 28.75 -22.66
C ILE A 72 12.53 27.74 -23.30
N ALA A 73 11.87 26.91 -22.48
CA ALA A 73 10.87 25.95 -22.93
C ALA A 73 9.68 26.65 -23.60
N GLU A 74 9.18 27.72 -22.97
CA GLU A 74 8.10 28.56 -23.51
C GLU A 74 8.51 29.24 -24.83
N LYS A 75 9.70 29.85 -24.89
CA LYS A 75 10.22 30.51 -26.12
C LYS A 75 10.43 29.54 -27.29
N LEU A 76 10.76 28.29 -27.01
CA LEU A 76 11.02 27.27 -28.03
C LEU A 76 9.78 26.42 -28.35
N GLY A 77 8.65 26.64 -27.65
CA GLY A 77 7.42 25.87 -27.82
C GLY A 77 7.62 24.38 -27.51
N LYS A 78 8.35 24.09 -26.44
CA LYS A 78 8.72 22.72 -26.03
C LYS A 78 8.50 22.53 -24.55
N ASP A 79 8.34 21.28 -24.15
CA ASP A 79 8.23 20.92 -22.74
C ASP A 79 9.57 21.11 -22.02
N VAL A 80 9.50 21.37 -20.72
CA VAL A 80 10.67 21.65 -19.87
C VAL A 80 11.60 20.43 -19.80
N ARG A 81 11.06 19.21 -19.85
CA ARG A 81 11.84 17.94 -19.78
C ARG A 81 12.71 17.75 -21.02
N THR A 82 12.20 18.09 -22.20
CA THR A 82 12.91 18.09 -23.47
C THR A 82 14.05 19.09 -23.42
N ILE A 83 13.82 20.31 -22.92
CA ILE A 83 14.91 21.30 -22.73
C ILE A 83 15.98 20.76 -21.77
N GLN A 84 15.58 20.09 -20.68
CA GLN A 84 16.52 19.50 -19.71
C GLN A 84 17.43 18.42 -20.30
N THR A 85 16.98 17.66 -21.31
CA THR A 85 17.86 16.68 -21.99
C THR A 85 18.99 17.32 -22.83
N PHE A 86 18.84 18.61 -23.19
CA PHE A 86 19.85 19.37 -23.93
C PHE A 86 20.69 20.29 -23.04
N LEU A 87 20.50 20.22 -21.71
CA LEU A 87 21.30 20.97 -20.74
C LEU A 87 22.48 20.13 -20.20
N PRO A 88 23.63 20.77 -19.94
CA PRO A 88 24.76 20.11 -19.29
C PRO A 88 24.40 19.66 -17.87
N TYR A 89 25.11 18.67 -17.34
CA TYR A 89 24.92 18.18 -15.98
C TYR A 89 25.23 19.28 -14.96
N THR A 90 24.28 19.55 -14.06
CA THR A 90 24.52 20.27 -12.82
C THR A 90 24.91 19.25 -11.75
N ARG A 91 26.20 19.21 -11.38
CA ARG A 91 26.69 18.41 -10.24
C ARG A 91 25.92 18.82 -8.98
N GLY A 92 25.11 17.90 -8.43
CA GLY A 92 24.38 18.15 -7.18
C GLY A 92 23.08 17.36 -6.98
N GLN A 93 22.60 16.58 -7.96
CA GLN A 93 21.41 15.74 -7.80
C GLN A 93 21.62 14.35 -8.42
N TYR A 94 22.35 13.51 -7.68
CA TYR A 94 22.27 12.06 -7.77
C TYR A 94 22.02 11.56 -6.34
N GLY A 95 20.90 10.88 -6.12
CA GLY A 95 20.51 10.41 -4.79
C GLY A 95 19.01 10.41 -4.51
N LYS A 96 18.20 9.85 -5.42
CA LYS A 96 17.08 9.01 -4.99
C LYS A 96 17.16 7.75 -5.84
N SER A 97 17.86 6.76 -5.30
CA SER A 97 17.48 5.37 -5.54
C SER A 97 16.06 5.20 -5.01
N ASP A 98 15.36 4.20 -5.51
CA ASP A 98 14.27 3.57 -4.75
C ASP A 98 14.74 3.37 -3.30
N SER A 99 13.82 3.43 -2.33
CA SER A 99 14.23 3.13 -0.95
C SER A 99 14.79 1.71 -0.92
N THR A 100 15.70 1.43 0.02
CA THR A 100 16.27 0.09 0.18
C THR A 100 15.20 -0.99 0.29
N ASP A 101 14.00 -0.64 0.72
CA ASP A 101 12.93 -1.58 1.03
C ASP A 101 12.02 -1.83 -0.17
N ALA A 102 11.83 -0.81 -1.02
CA ALA A 102 11.23 -0.97 -2.35
C ALA A 102 12.07 -1.92 -3.20
N LEU A 103 13.40 -1.72 -3.18
CA LEU A 103 14.36 -2.60 -3.84
C LEU A 103 14.30 -4.02 -3.26
N LYS A 104 14.38 -4.20 -1.94
CA LYS A 104 14.33 -5.53 -1.30
C LYS A 104 13.06 -6.31 -1.62
N SER A 105 11.88 -5.66 -1.62
CA SER A 105 10.59 -6.34 -1.86
C SER A 105 10.38 -6.65 -3.35
N LYS A 106 10.71 -5.71 -4.24
CA LYS A 106 10.72 -5.94 -5.70
C LYS A 106 11.68 -7.06 -6.07
N GLU A 107 12.91 -6.97 -5.56
CA GLU A 107 13.91 -8.00 -5.68
C GLU A 107 13.33 -9.31 -5.13
N TYR A 108 12.85 -9.43 -3.89
CA TYR A 108 12.23 -10.66 -3.36
C TYR A 108 11.26 -11.37 -4.31
N ARG A 109 10.34 -10.64 -4.95
CA ARG A 109 9.43 -11.23 -5.93
C ARG A 109 10.09 -11.59 -7.24
N ASP A 110 10.95 -10.71 -7.78
CA ASP A 110 11.73 -10.96 -8.99
C ASP A 110 12.70 -12.14 -8.80
N ARG A 111 13.24 -12.32 -7.59
CA ARG A 111 14.08 -13.44 -7.13
C ARG A 111 13.34 -14.76 -7.27
N MET A 112 12.11 -14.83 -6.75
CA MET A 112 11.26 -16.01 -6.84
C MET A 112 10.75 -16.27 -8.27
N HIS A 113 10.53 -15.22 -9.06
CA HIS A 113 10.09 -15.34 -10.45
C HIS A 113 11.22 -15.82 -11.39
N VAL A 114 12.44 -15.29 -11.24
CA VAL A 114 13.63 -15.67 -12.05
C VAL A 114 14.17 -17.05 -11.66
N ALA A 115 14.12 -17.44 -10.37
CA ALA A 115 14.42 -18.80 -9.94
C ALA A 115 13.48 -19.82 -10.63
N ALA A 116 12.17 -19.53 -10.67
CA ALA A 116 11.18 -20.38 -11.33
C ALA A 116 11.40 -20.52 -12.85
N GLU A 117 11.80 -19.45 -13.53
CA GLU A 117 12.12 -19.50 -14.97
C GLU A 117 13.39 -20.33 -15.24
N ASN A 118 14.38 -20.27 -14.36
CA ASN A 118 15.61 -21.06 -14.47
C ASN A 118 15.40 -22.54 -14.10
N MET A 119 14.51 -22.85 -13.15
CA MET A 119 14.12 -24.22 -12.81
C MET A 119 13.18 -24.87 -13.83
N ARG A 120 12.49 -24.10 -14.67
CA ARG A 120 11.69 -24.60 -15.80
C ARG A 120 12.49 -25.40 -16.84
N ASN A 121 13.82 -25.40 -16.75
CA ASN A 121 14.74 -26.23 -17.55
C ASN A 121 15.16 -27.55 -16.87
N LYS A 122 14.64 -27.89 -15.69
CA LYS A 122 14.77 -29.23 -15.09
C LYS A 122 13.43 -29.71 -14.57
N GLY A 123 12.94 -30.79 -15.17
CA GLY A 123 11.57 -31.27 -15.02
C GLY A 123 11.18 -31.76 -13.61
N GLU A 124 9.88 -31.63 -13.38
CA GLU A 124 8.95 -32.39 -12.53
C GLU A 124 9.38 -32.83 -11.12
N ALA A 125 8.81 -32.17 -10.11
CA ALA A 125 8.25 -32.84 -8.94
C ALA A 125 7.10 -32.01 -8.36
N ALA A 126 5.86 -32.46 -8.54
CA ALA A 126 4.69 -31.91 -7.86
C ALA A 126 4.61 -32.47 -6.44
N MET A 127 4.51 -31.61 -5.42
CA MET A 127 4.20 -32.02 -4.06
C MET A 127 2.90 -31.33 -3.60
N THR A 128 1.83 -32.13 -3.53
CA THR A 128 0.55 -31.73 -2.95
C THR A 128 0.69 -31.70 -1.43
N ILE A 129 0.41 -30.56 -0.80
CA ILE A 129 0.24 -30.49 0.66
C ILE A 129 -1.23 -30.17 0.95
N GLU A 130 -1.98 -31.20 1.33
CA GLU A 130 -3.26 -31.04 2.02
C GLU A 130 -2.97 -30.55 3.45
N ARG A 131 -3.32 -29.30 3.77
CA ARG A 131 -3.46 -28.86 5.17
C ARG A 131 -4.90 -29.11 5.60
N GLY A 132 -5.11 -30.22 6.31
CA GLY A 132 -6.34 -30.48 7.04
C GLY A 132 -6.53 -29.46 8.16
N ILE A 133 -7.77 -28.99 8.30
CA ILE A 133 -8.21 -28.15 9.41
C ILE A 133 -8.16 -29.01 10.68
N ASP A 134 -7.47 -28.53 11.71
CA ASP A 134 -7.46 -29.14 13.04
C ASP A 134 -8.78 -28.83 13.76
N ILE A 135 -9.73 -29.77 13.63
CA ILE A 135 -11.04 -29.70 14.28
C ILE A 135 -10.91 -29.93 15.80
N ASP A 136 -9.86 -30.60 16.26
CA ASP A 136 -9.68 -30.93 17.68
C ASP A 136 -9.31 -29.68 18.50
N TYR A 137 -8.52 -28.76 17.96
CA TYR A 137 -8.22 -27.46 18.59
C TYR A 137 -9.46 -26.55 18.77
N LEU A 138 -10.41 -26.59 17.81
CA LEU A 138 -11.70 -25.88 17.90
C LEU A 138 -12.65 -26.50 18.91
N MET A 139 -12.59 -27.83 19.09
CA MET A 139 -13.42 -28.57 20.04
C MET A 139 -12.90 -28.46 21.48
N GLU A 140 -11.58 -28.36 21.69
CA GLU A 140 -10.99 -28.24 23.03
C GLU A 140 -11.18 -26.85 23.67
N ASN A 141 -11.37 -25.80 22.85
CA ASN A 141 -11.57 -24.42 23.32
C ASN A 141 -12.98 -23.85 23.05
N GLY A 142 -13.86 -24.64 22.42
CA GLY A 142 -15.23 -24.28 22.11
C GLY A 142 -16.23 -24.77 23.16
N ALA A 143 -16.85 -23.82 23.86
CA ALA A 143 -18.06 -23.99 24.67
C ALA A 143 -18.02 -25.03 25.81
N GLN A 144 -17.56 -24.60 26.99
CA GLN A 144 -18.04 -25.16 28.26
C GLN A 144 -18.68 -24.07 29.10
N GLY A 145 -19.96 -24.24 29.37
CA GLY A 145 -20.74 -23.35 30.21
C GLY A 145 -22.21 -23.71 30.23
N GLU A 146 -22.55 -24.90 30.75
CA GLU A 146 -23.90 -25.15 31.23
C GLU A 146 -24.15 -24.23 32.45
N GLY A 147 -24.93 -23.17 32.25
CA GLY A 147 -25.33 -22.25 33.30
C GLY A 147 -26.74 -21.74 33.07
N ASN A 148 -27.71 -22.31 33.79
CA ASN A 148 -29.04 -21.74 33.93
C ASN A 148 -28.92 -20.34 34.56
N ILE A 149 -29.33 -19.28 33.85
CA ILE A 149 -29.49 -17.96 34.49
C ILE A 149 -30.74 -17.24 34.01
N ASN A 150 -31.38 -16.64 34.99
CA ASN A 150 -32.68 -16.03 35.04
C ASN A 150 -32.53 -14.48 35.02
N ILE A 151 -33.60 -13.78 34.61
CA ILE A 151 -34.01 -12.41 35.00
C ILE A 151 -33.51 -11.17 34.20
N LYS A 152 -34.53 -10.39 33.74
CA LYS A 152 -34.66 -8.91 33.49
C LYS A 152 -33.97 -8.23 32.28
N PRO A 153 -34.63 -7.19 31.72
CA PRO A 153 -34.11 -6.44 30.58
C PRO A 153 -32.95 -5.51 30.98
N HIS A 154 -31.97 -5.46 30.08
CA HIS A 154 -30.66 -4.84 30.21
C HIS A 154 -30.63 -3.36 29.77
N THR A 155 -29.58 -2.66 30.21
CA THR A 155 -29.32 -1.22 30.04
C THR A 155 -28.39 -0.92 28.85
N GLU A 156 -28.27 0.36 28.45
CA GLU A 156 -27.51 0.85 27.27
C GLU A 156 -26.01 0.45 27.26
N GLU A 157 -25.39 0.19 28.42
CA GLU A 157 -24.00 -0.29 28.52
C GLU A 157 -23.83 -1.79 28.20
N GLU A 158 -24.91 -2.59 28.28
CA GLU A 158 -24.88 -4.01 27.95
C GLU A 158 -25.04 -4.25 26.44
N LEU A 159 -25.65 -3.29 25.73
CA LEU A 159 -25.64 -3.22 24.26
C LEU A 159 -24.23 -2.92 23.70
N GLU A 160 -23.39 -2.17 24.42
CA GLU A 160 -21.98 -1.94 24.04
C GLU A 160 -21.09 -3.19 24.23
N ARG A 161 -21.54 -4.19 24.99
CA ARG A 161 -20.77 -5.40 25.33
C ARG A 161 -21.09 -6.63 24.49
N ASN A 162 -22.02 -6.56 23.55
CA ASN A 162 -22.32 -7.68 22.66
C ASN A 162 -21.30 -7.72 21.50
N PRO A 163 -20.39 -8.70 21.43
CA PRO A 163 -19.38 -8.78 20.37
C PRO A 163 -20.00 -9.05 18.98
N PHE A 164 -21.28 -9.46 18.94
CA PHE A 164 -22.03 -9.74 17.72
C PHE A 164 -22.90 -8.55 17.25
N LEU A 165 -22.87 -7.41 17.96
CA LEU A 165 -23.50 -6.14 17.55
C LEU A 165 -22.54 -5.25 16.74
N ASN A 166 -21.63 -5.84 15.95
CA ASN A 166 -21.02 -5.08 14.86
C ASN A 166 -22.05 -4.97 13.74
N ASN A 167 -22.39 -3.74 13.36
CA ASN A 167 -23.08 -3.42 12.11
C ASN A 167 -22.18 -3.81 10.92
N GLU A 168 -22.00 -5.12 10.71
CA GLU A 168 -21.30 -5.64 9.55
C GLU A 168 -22.05 -5.13 8.33
N SER A 169 -21.32 -4.37 7.52
CA SER A 169 -21.85 -3.68 6.37
C SER A 169 -21.08 -4.13 5.16
N VAL A 170 -21.71 -4.09 4.00
CA VAL A 170 -20.99 -4.18 2.73
C VAL A 170 -20.92 -2.78 2.15
N TYR A 171 -19.73 -2.35 1.76
CA TYR A 171 -19.53 -1.09 1.06
C TYR A 171 -19.48 -1.35 -0.44
N ARG A 172 -20.12 -0.46 -1.22
CA ARG A 172 -19.79 -0.30 -2.64
C ARG A 172 -18.81 0.85 -2.75
N LEU A 173 -17.62 0.57 -3.23
CA LEU A 173 -16.57 1.57 -3.43
C LEU A 173 -16.34 1.80 -4.92
N LYS A 174 -16.16 3.06 -5.31
CA LYS A 174 -15.54 3.43 -6.58
C LYS A 174 -14.06 3.63 -6.36
N VAL A 175 -13.24 2.87 -7.09
CA VAL A 175 -11.78 2.87 -7.03
C VAL A 175 -11.28 3.39 -8.38
N GLU A 176 -10.76 4.61 -8.42
CA GLU A 176 -10.46 5.33 -9.66
C GLU A 176 -9.03 5.85 -9.70
N LEU A 177 -8.37 5.64 -10.85
CA LEU A 177 -7.03 6.16 -11.08
C LEU A 177 -7.06 7.68 -11.24
N ARG A 178 -6.10 8.35 -10.62
CA ARG A 178 -5.87 9.79 -10.66
C ARG A 178 -4.38 10.04 -10.84
N ASP A 179 -4.03 11.21 -11.36
CA ASP A 179 -2.64 11.61 -11.50
C ASP A 179 -2.00 11.84 -10.13
N HIS A 180 -2.33 12.94 -9.47
CA HIS A 180 -1.73 13.21 -8.17
C HIS A 180 -2.60 14.04 -7.23
N PHE A 181 -2.96 13.47 -6.08
CA PHE A 181 -3.79 14.17 -5.10
C PHE A 181 -3.05 15.33 -4.41
N MET A 182 -1.72 15.28 -4.26
CA MET A 182 -0.99 16.29 -3.45
C MET A 182 -1.01 17.70 -4.06
N TRP A 183 -1.32 17.84 -5.35
CA TRP A 183 -1.36 19.13 -6.06
C TRP A 183 -2.79 19.66 -6.29
N GLY A 184 -3.82 18.92 -5.86
CA GLY A 184 -5.22 19.35 -5.97
C GLY A 184 -5.78 19.32 -7.39
N GLU A 185 -5.13 18.61 -8.31
CA GLU A 185 -5.62 18.44 -9.68
C GLU A 185 -6.67 17.33 -9.73
N ASN A 186 -7.84 17.65 -10.29
CA ASN A 186 -8.89 16.68 -10.55
C ASN A 186 -8.71 16.15 -11.97
N GLY A 187 -8.27 14.89 -12.12
CA GLY A 187 -8.18 14.26 -13.44
C GLY A 187 -7.07 13.23 -13.55
N LEU A 188 -6.66 13.01 -14.80
CA LEU A 188 -5.58 12.10 -15.20
C LEU A 188 -4.26 12.83 -15.49
N GLY A 189 -4.17 14.15 -15.23
CA GLY A 189 -2.95 14.93 -15.47
C GLY A 189 -2.63 15.13 -16.96
N LEU A 190 -3.61 14.87 -17.84
CA LEU A 190 -3.53 15.02 -19.29
C LEU A 190 -4.33 16.25 -19.73
N ASP A 191 -3.95 16.87 -20.84
CA ASP A 191 -4.80 17.89 -21.44
C ASP A 191 -6.09 17.29 -22.03
N ALA A 192 -7.06 18.12 -22.42
CA ALA A 192 -8.38 17.63 -22.84
C ALA A 192 -8.36 16.81 -24.15
N ASP A 193 -7.37 17.03 -25.02
CA ASP A 193 -7.23 16.27 -26.26
C ASP A 193 -6.51 14.95 -26.00
N GLU A 194 -5.42 14.97 -25.22
CA GLU A 194 -4.71 13.80 -24.73
C GLU A 194 -5.61 12.89 -23.90
N GLU A 195 -6.42 13.44 -22.99
CA GLU A 195 -7.34 12.68 -22.16
C GLU A 195 -8.38 11.93 -23.02
N ARG A 196 -8.93 12.59 -24.04
CA ARG A 196 -9.88 11.95 -24.96
C ARG A 196 -9.23 10.81 -25.74
N ASP A 197 -8.02 11.01 -26.22
CA ASP A 197 -7.29 10.00 -26.98
C ASP A 197 -6.84 8.85 -26.06
N PHE A 198 -6.37 9.15 -24.87
CA PHE A 198 -6.08 8.20 -23.80
C PHE A 198 -7.29 7.33 -23.49
N LEU A 199 -8.46 7.91 -23.20
CA LEU A 199 -9.67 7.15 -22.87
C LEU A 199 -10.04 6.19 -24.00
N LYS A 200 -9.95 6.63 -25.25
CA LYS A 200 -10.20 5.79 -26.43
C LYS A 200 -9.21 4.61 -26.50
N LEU A 201 -7.92 4.86 -26.31
CA LEU A 201 -6.88 3.83 -26.37
C LEU A 201 -6.94 2.85 -25.19
N ALA A 202 -7.19 3.37 -23.99
CA ALA A 202 -7.37 2.64 -22.75
C ALA A 202 -8.72 1.90 -22.68
N LYS A 203 -9.59 2.06 -23.70
CA LYS A 203 -10.95 1.49 -23.75
C LYS A 203 -11.80 1.90 -22.54
N ALA A 204 -11.59 3.11 -22.07
CA ALA A 204 -12.29 3.72 -20.96
C ALA A 204 -13.33 4.74 -21.45
N LYS A 205 -14.37 4.98 -20.66
CA LYS A 205 -15.40 6.00 -20.93
C LYS A 205 -15.11 7.28 -20.17
N GLU A 206 -14.86 7.18 -18.87
CA GLU A 206 -14.64 8.31 -17.97
C GLU A 206 -13.27 8.28 -17.31
N GLY A 207 -12.65 7.10 -17.23
CA GLY A 207 -11.32 6.91 -16.64
C GLY A 207 -11.04 5.44 -16.39
N ILE A 208 -9.86 5.13 -15.85
CA ILE A 208 -9.56 3.78 -15.39
C ILE A 208 -10.14 3.62 -13.98
N SER A 209 -11.27 2.91 -13.86
CA SER A 209 -11.96 2.76 -12.57
C SER A 209 -12.63 1.40 -12.40
N ARG A 210 -12.87 1.03 -11.15
CA ARG A 210 -13.56 -0.20 -10.73
C ARG A 210 -14.61 0.15 -9.70
N GLU A 211 -15.72 -0.58 -9.73
CA GLU A 211 -16.68 -0.58 -8.63
C GLU A 211 -16.64 -1.93 -7.95
N VAL A 212 -16.46 -1.92 -6.63
CA VAL A 212 -16.26 -3.13 -5.83
C VAL A 212 -17.18 -3.17 -4.63
N LEU A 213 -17.68 -4.36 -4.32
CA LEU A 213 -18.37 -4.70 -3.08
C LEU A 213 -17.36 -5.32 -2.12
N VAL A 214 -17.22 -4.74 -0.93
CA VAL A 214 -16.25 -5.15 0.09
C VAL A 214 -16.89 -5.22 1.47
N PRO A 215 -16.53 -6.21 2.32
CA PRO A 215 -17.05 -6.28 3.68
C PRO A 215 -16.41 -5.17 4.54
N SER A 216 -17.16 -4.66 5.53
CA SER A 216 -16.68 -3.60 6.43
C SER A 216 -15.50 -4.03 7.30
N THR A 217 -15.32 -5.33 7.48
CA THR A 217 -14.23 -5.96 8.24
C THR A 217 -12.92 -6.02 7.48
N MET A 218 -12.92 -5.79 6.16
CA MET A 218 -11.68 -5.70 5.37
C MET A 218 -10.80 -4.60 5.95
N ASN A 219 -9.53 -4.91 6.21
CA ASN A 219 -8.53 -3.93 6.61
C ASN A 219 -7.83 -3.34 5.37
N LEU A 220 -7.18 -2.19 5.54
CA LEU A 220 -6.47 -1.54 4.44
C LEU A 220 -5.33 -2.40 3.89
N HIS A 221 -4.71 -3.24 4.72
CA HIS A 221 -3.71 -4.21 4.29
C HIS A 221 -4.25 -5.20 3.24
N ALA A 222 -5.39 -5.84 3.50
CA ALA A 222 -6.07 -6.69 2.53
C ALA A 222 -6.58 -5.89 1.31
N MET A 223 -7.00 -4.65 1.55
CA MET A 223 -7.45 -3.75 0.48
C MET A 223 -6.31 -3.42 -0.50
N HIS A 224 -5.08 -3.28 -0.03
CA HIS A 224 -3.89 -3.09 -0.88
C HIS A 224 -3.79 -4.21 -1.91
N TYR A 225 -3.79 -5.48 -1.47
CA TYR A 225 -3.73 -6.63 -2.37
C TYR A 225 -4.94 -6.72 -3.32
N MET A 226 -6.12 -6.31 -2.86
CA MET A 226 -7.30 -6.19 -3.73
C MET A 226 -7.07 -5.16 -4.84
N ILE A 227 -6.53 -3.98 -4.51
CA ILE A 227 -6.23 -2.91 -5.48
C ILE A 227 -5.18 -3.38 -6.49
N GLN A 228 -4.10 -4.02 -6.02
CA GLN A 228 -3.08 -4.63 -6.88
C GLN A 228 -3.73 -5.54 -7.94
N ARG A 229 -4.64 -6.41 -7.50
CA ARG A 229 -5.36 -7.33 -8.37
C ARG A 229 -6.31 -6.64 -9.36
N LEU A 230 -6.95 -5.54 -8.96
CA LEU A 230 -7.92 -4.75 -9.74
C LEU A 230 -7.27 -3.92 -10.87
N PHE A 231 -6.03 -3.48 -10.67
CA PHE A 231 -5.27 -2.68 -11.64
C PHE A 231 -4.27 -3.49 -12.44
N GLY A 232 -3.97 -4.72 -11.99
CA GLY A 232 -3.07 -5.64 -12.71
C GLY A 232 -1.61 -5.52 -12.29
N TRP A 233 -1.36 -4.87 -11.15
CA TRP A 233 -0.04 -4.70 -10.56
C TRP A 233 0.44 -5.96 -9.84
N GLN A 234 1.75 -6.06 -9.64
CA GLN A 234 2.43 -7.25 -9.14
C GLN A 234 2.94 -7.11 -7.71
N ASN A 235 2.41 -6.14 -6.96
CA ASN A 235 2.84 -5.80 -5.61
C ASN A 235 4.32 -5.34 -5.54
N GLY A 236 4.94 -4.95 -6.66
CA GLY A 236 6.38 -4.70 -6.81
C GLY A 236 6.97 -3.52 -6.04
N HIS A 237 6.16 -2.63 -5.46
CA HIS A 237 6.58 -1.30 -5.01
C HIS A 237 5.98 -0.95 -3.66
N LEU A 238 6.50 0.10 -3.03
CA LEU A 238 5.89 0.66 -1.82
C LEU A 238 4.49 1.20 -2.15
N HIS A 239 3.60 1.02 -1.19
CA HIS A 239 2.27 1.60 -1.19
C HIS A 239 1.98 2.28 0.14
N ASN A 240 1.00 3.16 0.18
CA ASN A 240 0.42 3.69 1.42
C ASN A 240 -0.99 4.25 1.21
N PHE A 241 -1.78 4.26 2.28
CA PHE A 241 -3.10 4.91 2.32
C PHE A 241 -3.04 6.26 3.03
N CYS A 242 -3.83 7.23 2.55
CA CYS A 242 -3.96 8.53 3.19
C CYS A 242 -5.39 9.11 3.04
N ILE A 243 -5.73 10.04 3.93
CA ILE A 243 -6.93 10.89 3.80
C ILE A 243 -6.59 12.16 3.02
N SER A 244 -7.59 12.94 2.61
CA SER A 244 -7.31 14.20 1.91
C SER A 244 -6.54 15.18 2.80
N LYS A 245 -5.79 16.09 2.17
CA LYS A 245 -4.96 17.08 2.86
C LYS A 245 -5.79 17.97 3.80
N ASP A 246 -6.98 18.34 3.37
CA ASP A 246 -7.91 19.16 4.16
C ASP A 246 -8.42 18.41 5.40
N GLU A 247 -8.71 17.11 5.26
CA GLU A 247 -9.14 16.27 6.39
C GLU A 247 -7.99 16.05 7.37
N PHE A 248 -6.79 15.75 6.85
CA PHE A 248 -5.58 15.61 7.64
C PHE A 248 -5.30 16.88 8.45
N GLN A 249 -5.28 18.04 7.77
CA GLN A 249 -5.07 19.34 8.42
C GLN A 249 -6.19 19.65 9.42
N GLY A 250 -7.45 19.30 9.12
CA GLY A 250 -8.59 19.55 10.00
C GLY A 250 -8.55 18.74 11.30
N ILE A 251 -8.18 17.46 11.23
CA ILE A 251 -8.17 16.56 12.40
C ILE A 251 -6.88 16.74 13.22
N THR A 252 -5.73 16.94 12.58
CA THR A 252 -4.46 17.22 13.27
C THR A 252 -4.33 18.67 13.71
N ARG A 253 -5.17 19.57 13.17
CA ARG A 253 -5.00 21.04 13.26
C ARG A 253 -3.68 21.54 12.67
N GLY A 254 -2.99 20.70 11.89
CA GLY A 254 -1.66 21.00 11.33
C GLY A 254 -0.55 21.11 12.38
N THR A 255 -0.74 20.57 13.59
CA THR A 255 0.26 20.66 14.67
C THR A 255 0.89 19.30 15.00
N VAL A 256 2.12 19.35 15.52
CA VAL A 256 2.86 18.18 16.01
C VAL A 256 2.08 17.47 17.11
N GLY A 257 1.44 18.21 18.01
CA GLY A 257 0.61 17.64 19.08
C GLY A 257 -0.62 16.91 18.56
N GLY A 258 -1.30 17.47 17.55
CA GLY A 258 -2.45 16.83 16.92
C GLY A 258 -2.07 15.58 16.15
N TRP A 259 -0.95 15.61 15.43
CA TRP A 259 -0.38 14.43 14.74
C TRP A 259 0.00 13.32 15.74
N LYS A 260 0.81 13.62 16.77
CA LYS A 260 1.20 12.65 17.82
C LYS A 260 -0.02 12.01 18.47
N ASN A 261 -1.11 12.75 18.68
CA ASN A 261 -2.32 12.21 19.27
C ASN A 261 -3.00 11.13 18.41
N LEU A 262 -2.81 11.18 17.09
CA LEU A 262 -3.43 10.25 16.14
C LEU A 262 -2.53 9.06 15.77
N CYS A 263 -1.22 9.15 16.01
CA CYS A 263 -0.27 8.06 15.78
C CYS A 263 -0.71 6.77 16.52
N GLY A 264 -0.70 5.65 15.80
CA GLY A 264 -1.14 4.34 16.27
C GLY A 264 -2.64 4.16 16.41
N SER A 265 -3.44 5.23 16.32
CA SER A 265 -4.90 5.15 16.32
C SER A 265 -5.47 5.26 14.90
N LEU A 266 -5.10 6.32 14.19
CA LEU A 266 -5.45 6.59 12.79
C LEU A 266 -4.21 6.57 11.91
N LEU A 267 -3.16 7.30 12.32
CA LEU A 267 -1.95 7.53 11.53
C LEU A 267 -0.84 6.53 11.86
N HIS A 268 -0.13 6.06 10.84
CA HIS A 268 1.11 5.33 11.01
C HIS A 268 2.17 6.25 11.63
N PHE A 269 3.04 5.71 12.49
CA PHE A 269 4.21 6.44 12.97
C PHE A 269 5.39 6.10 12.07
N PRO A 270 6.03 7.06 11.38
CA PRO A 270 7.17 6.78 10.51
C PRO A 270 8.29 6.09 11.29
N ALA A 271 8.51 4.82 11.01
CA ALA A 271 9.45 3.96 11.73
C ALA A 271 10.52 3.44 10.78
N ASP A 272 11.77 3.37 11.26
CA ASP A 272 12.92 2.99 10.44
C ASP A 272 12.95 1.48 10.05
N ASP A 273 12.14 0.63 10.69
CA ASP A 273 12.11 -0.82 10.43
C ASP A 273 10.85 -1.23 9.66
N SER A 274 10.97 -1.17 8.33
CA SER A 274 9.93 -1.56 7.38
C SER A 274 9.70 -3.07 7.29
N THR A 275 10.61 -3.92 7.82
CA THR A 275 10.49 -5.37 7.65
C THR A 275 9.26 -5.95 8.34
N ASP A 276 8.89 -5.39 9.49
CA ASP A 276 7.71 -5.78 10.25
C ASP A 276 6.39 -5.44 9.56
N PHE A 277 6.39 -4.40 8.71
CA PHE A 277 5.23 -3.98 7.94
C PHE A 277 4.85 -5.00 6.85
N TYR A 278 5.85 -5.64 6.24
CA TYR A 278 5.71 -6.68 5.22
C TYR A 278 5.77 -8.10 5.80
N TRP A 279 5.22 -8.29 7.01
CA TRP A 279 5.27 -9.56 7.75
C TRP A 279 4.69 -10.78 7.02
N ASP A 280 3.86 -10.54 6.00
CA ASP A 280 3.18 -11.57 5.23
C ASP A 280 3.65 -11.63 3.77
N ASP A 281 4.81 -11.05 3.41
CA ASP A 281 5.41 -11.23 2.08
C ASP A 281 5.98 -12.66 1.95
N ASP A 282 5.08 -13.63 1.88
CA ASP A 282 5.30 -15.09 1.97
C ASP A 282 5.21 -15.79 0.62
N TYR A 283 5.43 -15.05 -0.47
CA TYR A 283 5.33 -15.60 -1.83
C TYR A 283 6.36 -16.73 -2.04
N GLN A 284 5.87 -17.89 -2.48
CA GLN A 284 6.71 -19.07 -2.74
C GLN A 284 6.89 -19.33 -4.22
N GLU A 285 8.08 -19.82 -4.60
CA GLU A 285 8.40 -20.23 -5.96
C GLU A 285 7.40 -21.30 -6.47
N GLY A 286 6.96 -21.16 -7.72
CA GLY A 286 5.99 -22.07 -8.36
C GLY A 286 4.52 -21.74 -8.09
N GLU A 287 4.25 -20.80 -7.17
CA GLU A 287 2.93 -20.26 -6.97
C GLU A 287 2.54 -19.23 -8.05
N SER A 288 1.28 -19.22 -8.47
CA SER A 288 0.76 -18.13 -9.31
C SER A 288 0.57 -16.88 -8.47
N VAL A 289 1.19 -15.75 -8.85
CA VAL A 289 0.99 -14.43 -8.23
C VAL A 289 -0.49 -14.08 -8.06
N LYS A 290 -1.35 -14.47 -9.02
CA LYS A 290 -2.80 -14.25 -8.93
C LYS A 290 -3.45 -15.04 -7.80
N SER A 291 -3.02 -16.28 -7.59
CA SER A 291 -3.53 -17.14 -6.52
C SER A 291 -3.00 -16.69 -5.16
N TRP A 292 -1.75 -16.25 -5.12
CA TRP A 292 -1.13 -15.65 -3.94
C TRP A 292 -1.88 -14.38 -3.52
N LEU A 293 -1.99 -13.38 -4.40
CA LEU A 293 -2.75 -12.15 -4.16
C LEU A 293 -4.17 -12.45 -3.69
N LYS A 294 -4.84 -13.45 -4.29
CA LYS A 294 -6.20 -13.82 -3.94
C LYS A 294 -6.38 -14.17 -2.47
N ARG A 295 -5.45 -14.92 -1.89
CA ARG A 295 -5.51 -15.28 -0.46
C ARG A 295 -5.25 -14.11 0.48
N LYS A 296 -4.67 -13.03 -0.01
CA LYS A 296 -4.35 -11.84 0.80
C LYS A 296 -5.54 -10.90 0.98
N TYR A 297 -6.49 -10.88 0.03
CA TYR A 297 -7.68 -10.05 0.10
C TYR A 297 -8.99 -10.82 0.37
N GLU A 298 -8.94 -12.14 0.45
CA GLU A 298 -10.04 -12.96 0.98
C GLU A 298 -9.89 -13.10 2.49
N GLY A 299 -10.97 -12.90 3.24
CA GLY A 299 -10.93 -12.98 4.70
C GLY A 299 -10.80 -14.42 5.21
N PRO A 300 -10.62 -14.61 6.54
CA PRO A 300 -10.56 -13.56 7.56
C PRO A 300 -9.31 -12.67 7.45
N TYR A 301 -9.47 -11.39 7.75
CA TYR A 301 -8.42 -10.38 7.60
C TYR A 301 -7.58 -10.27 8.85
N PHE A 302 -6.25 -10.32 8.68
CA PHE A 302 -5.29 -10.18 9.78
C PHE A 302 -4.31 -9.06 9.48
N GLN A 303 -3.78 -8.48 10.55
CA GLN A 303 -2.63 -7.57 10.49
C GLN A 303 -1.77 -7.89 11.71
N LYS A 304 -0.57 -8.42 11.47
CA LYS A 304 0.36 -8.88 12.51
C LYS A 304 1.64 -8.05 12.56
N ALA A 305 1.68 -6.90 11.90
CA ALA A 305 2.73 -5.91 12.08
C ALA A 305 2.62 -5.30 13.49
N VAL A 306 3.71 -5.34 14.24
CA VAL A 306 3.83 -4.73 15.57
C VAL A 306 3.84 -3.20 15.44
N CYS A 307 4.51 -2.65 14.42
CA CYS A 307 4.59 -1.22 14.15
C CYS A 307 3.22 -0.55 13.97
N GLU A 308 2.24 -1.32 13.48
CA GLU A 308 0.85 -0.91 13.28
C GLU A 308 0.00 -0.89 14.57
N THR A 309 0.52 -1.45 15.67
CA THR A 309 -0.21 -1.49 16.93
C THR A 309 -0.20 -0.14 17.63
N TYR A 310 -1.31 0.21 18.27
CA TYR A 310 -1.39 1.42 19.09
C TYR A 310 -0.34 1.40 20.21
N PHE A 311 -0.14 0.23 20.83
CA PHE A 311 0.85 0.02 21.89
C PHE A 311 2.26 0.40 21.45
N ASP A 312 2.73 -0.15 20.32
CA ASP A 312 4.08 0.12 19.84
C ASP A 312 4.23 1.56 19.32
N SER A 313 3.23 2.06 18.59
CA SER A 313 3.19 3.46 18.16
C SER A 313 3.30 4.45 19.33
N GLN A 314 2.66 4.19 20.49
CA GLN A 314 2.80 5.06 21.65
C GLN A 314 4.23 5.02 22.23
N ARG A 315 4.91 3.87 22.20
CA ARG A 315 6.33 3.76 22.59
C ARG A 315 7.20 4.61 21.68
N GLN A 316 6.96 4.56 20.37
CA GLN A 316 7.71 5.33 19.37
C GLN A 316 7.47 6.84 19.50
N VAL A 317 6.22 7.28 19.69
CA VAL A 317 5.89 8.69 19.94
C VAL A 317 6.55 9.22 21.22
N LYS A 318 6.60 8.39 22.26
CA LYS A 318 7.29 8.74 23.51
C LYS A 318 8.78 8.92 23.27
N LYS A 319 9.45 7.94 22.65
CA LYS A 319 10.88 8.00 22.31
C LYS A 319 11.19 9.22 21.44
N PHE A 320 10.40 9.48 20.40
CA PHE A 320 10.53 10.67 19.56
C PHE A 320 10.43 11.98 20.36
N SER A 321 9.53 12.03 21.35
CA SER A 321 9.38 13.23 22.20
C SER A 321 10.56 13.42 23.16
N GLU A 322 11.20 12.34 23.58
CA GLU A 322 12.42 12.34 24.40
C GLU A 322 13.65 12.73 23.58
N ASP A 323 13.78 12.20 22.36
CA ASP A 323 14.90 12.47 21.44
C ASP A 323 14.83 13.89 20.85
N TYR A 324 13.62 14.41 20.65
CA TYR A 324 13.38 15.72 20.03
C TYR A 324 12.51 16.65 20.88
N PRO A 325 12.95 17.06 22.09
CA PRO A 325 12.16 17.90 23.00
C PRO A 325 11.88 19.31 22.46
N LYS A 326 12.61 19.74 21.42
CA LYS A 326 12.40 21.01 20.71
C LYS A 326 11.08 21.04 19.92
N PHE A 327 10.48 19.90 19.61
CA PHE A 327 9.22 19.80 18.86
C PHE A 327 8.04 19.83 19.83
N THR A 328 7.60 21.06 20.14
CA THR A 328 6.46 21.32 21.04
C THR A 328 5.13 20.96 20.37
N SER A 329 4.10 20.69 21.17
CA SER A 329 2.77 20.30 20.68
C SER A 329 2.10 21.34 19.77
N ASP A 330 2.40 22.62 19.96
CA ASP A 330 1.83 23.73 19.19
C ASP A 330 2.61 24.02 17.90
N MET A 331 3.79 23.40 17.71
CA MET A 331 4.58 23.55 16.50
C MET A 331 3.80 23.04 15.29
N SER A 332 3.91 23.74 14.15
CA SER A 332 3.30 23.29 12.91
C SER A 332 4.03 22.08 12.32
N LEU A 333 3.31 21.21 11.62
CA LEU A 333 3.92 20.05 10.93
C LEU A 333 4.90 20.48 9.83
N ASP A 334 4.62 21.58 9.14
CA ASP A 334 5.53 22.13 8.12
C ASP A 334 6.85 22.58 8.74
N GLU A 335 6.80 23.25 9.89
CA GLU A 335 7.99 23.63 10.63
C GLU A 335 8.78 22.40 11.10
N MET A 336 8.11 21.35 11.58
CA MET A 336 8.76 20.09 11.94
C MET A 336 9.46 19.46 10.73
N ASN A 337 8.77 19.30 9.60
CA ASN A 337 9.31 18.71 8.38
C ASN A 337 10.48 19.51 7.78
N SER A 338 10.56 20.81 8.03
CA SER A 338 11.72 21.63 7.63
C SER A 338 12.97 21.37 8.49
N LYS A 339 12.80 20.80 9.69
CA LYS A 339 13.84 20.63 10.71
C LYS A 339 14.28 19.18 10.89
N ILE A 340 13.43 18.23 10.52
CA ILE A 340 13.72 16.80 10.48
C ILE A 340 13.13 16.23 9.20
N ILE A 341 13.93 15.44 8.49
CA ILE A 341 13.45 14.66 7.36
C ILE A 341 12.85 13.40 7.98
N MET A 342 11.52 13.31 7.94
CA MET A 342 10.83 12.05 8.21
C MET A 342 10.90 11.23 6.92
N GLU A 343 11.25 9.94 7.02
CA GLU A 343 11.40 9.07 5.84
C GLU A 343 10.06 8.85 5.12
N GLU A 344 8.95 8.97 5.86
CA GLU A 344 7.59 8.78 5.38
C GLU A 344 6.70 10.01 5.54
N ASN A 345 5.60 10.04 4.79
CA ASN A 345 4.60 11.08 4.90
C ASN A 345 3.77 10.92 6.19
N LEU A 346 3.59 12.02 6.91
CA LEU A 346 2.86 12.06 8.17
C LEU A 346 1.35 11.74 8.05
N ASN A 347 0.82 11.72 6.84
CA ASN A 347 -0.59 11.43 6.52
C ASN A 347 -0.85 9.95 6.18
N PHE A 348 0.14 9.07 6.34
CA PHE A 348 -0.09 7.65 6.14
C PHE A 348 -0.96 7.05 7.24
N LEU A 349 -1.94 6.23 6.84
CA LEU A 349 -2.88 5.56 7.73
C LEU A 349 -2.32 4.21 8.19
N ASN A 350 -2.75 3.77 9.37
CA ASN A 350 -2.48 2.39 9.80
C ASN A 350 -3.27 1.41 8.92
N GLU A 351 -2.59 0.44 8.34
CA GLU A 351 -3.17 -0.61 7.51
C GLU A 351 -4.01 -1.63 8.27
N ARG A 352 -3.85 -1.71 9.61
CA ARG A 352 -4.73 -2.53 10.45
C ARG A 352 -6.18 -2.04 10.48
N LEU A 353 -6.43 -0.79 10.08
CA LEU A 353 -7.74 -0.18 10.18
C LEU A 353 -8.72 -0.81 9.21
N THR A 354 -9.91 -1.15 9.72
CA THR A 354 -10.97 -1.70 8.90
C THR A 354 -11.74 -0.61 8.15
N LEU A 355 -12.36 -0.98 7.02
CA LEU A 355 -13.23 -0.07 6.28
C LEU A 355 -14.40 0.42 7.14
N GLY A 356 -14.92 -0.42 8.03
CA GLY A 356 -15.97 -0.08 9.00
C GLY A 356 -15.53 0.94 10.06
N GLU A 357 -14.23 1.04 10.33
CA GLU A 357 -13.67 2.04 11.25
C GLU A 357 -13.39 3.39 10.59
N LEU A 358 -13.19 3.39 9.27
CA LEU A 358 -12.79 4.56 8.48
C LEU A 358 -13.96 5.19 7.72
N LEU A 359 -14.73 4.37 7.00
CA LEU A 359 -15.58 4.80 5.89
C LEU A 359 -17.05 4.96 6.26
N THR A 360 -17.69 6.01 5.72
CA THR A 360 -19.13 6.25 5.83
C THR A 360 -19.68 6.93 4.58
N ASP A 361 -20.91 6.57 4.23
CA ASP A 361 -21.77 7.22 3.22
C ASP A 361 -22.32 8.59 3.68
N LYS A 362 -22.08 8.98 4.93
CA LYS A 362 -22.63 10.20 5.58
C LYS A 362 -21.52 11.09 6.13
N ALA A 363 -20.41 11.19 5.40
CA ALA A 363 -19.30 12.04 5.79
C ALA A 363 -19.74 13.51 5.99
N PRO A 364 -19.12 14.23 6.94
CA PRO A 364 -19.56 15.57 7.28
C PRO A 364 -19.25 16.58 6.19
N ARG A 365 -20.26 17.38 5.82
CA ARG A 365 -20.14 18.48 4.85
C ARG A 365 -19.12 19.52 5.31
N ALA A 366 -18.38 20.08 4.35
CA ALA A 366 -17.34 21.08 4.58
C ALA A 366 -17.81 22.31 5.40
N GLY A 367 -16.84 22.99 6.01
CA GLY A 367 -17.07 24.14 6.88
C GLY A 367 -17.38 23.75 8.34
N LYS A 368 -18.17 24.58 9.03
CA LYS A 368 -18.41 24.45 10.49
C LYS A 368 -19.00 23.10 10.92
N ALA A 369 -19.78 22.46 10.07
CA ALA A 369 -20.35 21.14 10.37
C ALA A 369 -19.26 20.07 10.50
N ARG A 370 -18.27 20.09 9.58
CA ARG A 370 -17.10 19.21 9.58
C ARG A 370 -16.19 19.48 10.78
N GLU A 371 -15.89 20.74 11.08
CA GLU A 371 -15.10 21.09 12.28
C GLU A 371 -15.73 20.55 13.57
N LYS A 372 -17.05 20.70 13.71
CA LYS A 372 -17.79 20.15 14.87
C LYS A 372 -17.77 18.63 14.89
N ALA A 373 -17.89 17.99 13.73
CA ALA A 373 -17.82 16.54 13.62
C ALA A 373 -16.42 16.02 14.04
N TYR A 374 -15.34 16.67 13.60
CA TYR A 374 -13.98 16.33 13.99
C TYR A 374 -13.73 16.50 15.48
N ALA A 375 -14.18 17.62 16.07
CA ALA A 375 -14.06 17.83 17.51
C ALA A 375 -14.77 16.72 18.31
N LYS A 376 -15.98 16.34 17.91
CA LYS A 376 -16.74 15.26 18.54
C LYS A 376 -16.10 13.89 18.32
N TRP A 377 -15.53 13.66 17.14
CA TRP A 377 -14.83 12.43 16.81
C TRP A 377 -13.56 12.26 17.66
N LEU A 378 -12.76 13.32 17.79
CA LEU A 378 -11.58 13.36 18.66
C LEU A 378 -11.94 13.10 20.13
N GLU A 379 -13.01 13.72 20.63
CA GLU A 379 -13.49 13.49 22.00
C GLU A 379 -13.85 12.01 22.26
N ARG A 380 -14.48 11.35 21.26
CA ARG A 380 -14.80 9.92 21.33
C ARG A 380 -13.54 9.07 21.28
N LEU A 381 -12.60 9.40 20.40
CA LEU A 381 -11.32 8.70 20.28
C LEU A 381 -10.54 8.77 21.59
N ASP A 382 -10.43 9.95 22.20
CA ASP A 382 -9.73 10.14 23.48
C ASP A 382 -10.33 9.27 24.60
N LYS A 383 -11.66 9.13 24.65
CA LYS A 383 -12.32 8.22 25.60
C LYS A 383 -11.94 6.75 25.35
N LYS A 384 -11.88 6.33 24.08
CA LYS A 384 -11.49 4.96 23.72
C LYS A 384 -10.01 4.70 24.02
N LYS A 385 -9.12 5.64 23.70
CA LYS A 385 -7.69 5.57 24.04
C LYS A 385 -7.47 5.40 25.54
N LYS A 386 -8.11 6.24 26.36
CA LYS A 386 -8.04 6.14 27.84
C LYS A 386 -8.46 4.76 28.36
N ARG A 387 -9.53 4.18 27.83
CA ARG A 387 -9.96 2.82 28.20
C ARG A 387 -8.88 1.77 27.88
N ILE A 388 -8.20 1.91 26.74
CA ILE A 388 -7.09 1.03 26.36
C ILE A 388 -5.88 1.25 27.26
N ASP A 389 -5.51 2.50 27.52
CA ASP A 389 -4.39 2.84 28.41
C ASP A 389 -4.61 2.33 29.84
N GLU A 390 -5.84 2.46 30.37
CA GLU A 390 -6.26 1.89 31.66
C GLU A 390 -6.18 0.36 31.66
N LYS A 391 -6.59 -0.28 30.56
CA LYS A 391 -6.49 -1.74 30.39
C LYS A 391 -5.04 -2.21 30.40
N ILE A 392 -4.15 -1.51 29.70
CA ILE A 392 -2.70 -1.81 29.66
C ILE A 392 -2.07 -1.60 31.05
N ALA A 393 -2.37 -0.48 31.70
CA ALA A 393 -1.87 -0.17 33.04
C ALA A 393 -2.30 -1.21 34.09
N GLY A 394 -3.48 -1.82 33.91
CA GLY A 394 -4.00 -2.87 34.79
C GLY A 394 -3.32 -4.24 34.67
N LEU A 395 -2.48 -4.49 33.67
CA LEU A 395 -1.83 -5.79 33.43
C LEU A 395 -0.68 -6.10 34.40
N GLY A 396 -0.14 -5.09 35.09
CA GLY A 396 1.04 -5.20 35.93
C GLY A 396 2.35 -5.04 35.15
N GLU A 397 3.39 -4.58 35.84
CA GLU A 397 4.66 -4.18 35.21
C GLU A 397 5.36 -5.33 34.48
N GLN A 398 5.33 -6.54 35.04
CA GLN A 398 5.98 -7.70 34.42
C GLN A 398 5.30 -8.08 33.10
N THR A 399 3.98 -8.17 33.08
CA THR A 399 3.24 -8.51 31.86
C THR A 399 3.44 -7.48 30.75
N VAL A 400 3.55 -6.19 31.10
CA VAL A 400 3.89 -5.15 30.12
C VAL A 400 5.31 -5.33 29.58
N LYS A 401 6.28 -5.72 30.42
CA LYS A 401 7.64 -6.06 29.97
C LYS A 401 7.63 -7.27 29.03
N ASP A 402 6.83 -8.29 29.34
CA ASP A 402 6.72 -9.49 28.49
C ASP A 402 6.16 -9.14 27.11
N TYR A 403 5.17 -8.24 27.01
CA TYR A 403 4.66 -7.74 25.72
C TYR A 403 5.69 -6.93 24.94
N ILE A 404 6.45 -6.08 25.64
CA ILE A 404 7.55 -5.32 25.02
C ILE A 404 8.60 -6.27 24.45
N GLU A 405 8.99 -7.28 25.24
CA GLU A 405 9.96 -8.28 24.81
C GLU A 405 9.44 -9.11 23.63
N ALA A 406 8.18 -9.51 23.64
CA ALA A 406 7.57 -10.25 22.53
C ALA A 406 7.54 -9.40 21.24
N ALA A 407 7.13 -8.14 21.35
CA ALA A 407 7.09 -7.18 20.24
C ALA A 407 8.48 -6.93 19.64
N ASP A 408 9.48 -6.66 20.49
CA ASP A 408 10.84 -6.36 20.05
C ASP A 408 11.52 -7.60 19.45
N ASN A 409 11.31 -8.79 20.03
CA ASN A 409 11.82 -10.04 19.46
C ASN A 409 11.13 -10.38 18.12
N LEU A 410 9.82 -10.17 17.98
CA LEU A 410 9.12 -10.44 16.73
C LEU A 410 9.72 -9.64 15.56
N LYS A 411 9.91 -8.33 15.77
CA LYS A 411 10.57 -7.46 14.78
C LYS A 411 11.98 -7.95 14.46
N LEU A 412 12.77 -8.26 15.49
CA LEU A 412 14.13 -8.74 15.32
C LEU A 412 14.20 -10.06 14.52
N TRP A 413 13.29 -11.01 14.79
CA TRP A 413 13.24 -12.27 14.06
C TRP A 413 12.83 -12.08 12.59
N ARG A 414 11.86 -11.20 12.32
CA ARG A 414 11.46 -10.86 10.94
C ARG A 414 12.61 -10.17 10.18
N HIS A 415 13.24 -9.18 10.80
CA HIS A 415 14.39 -8.50 10.23
C HIS A 415 15.54 -9.46 9.92
N ASN A 416 15.88 -10.35 10.87
CA ASN A 416 16.94 -11.33 10.68
C ASN A 416 16.60 -12.38 9.62
N ARG A 417 15.35 -12.83 9.54
CA ARG A 417 14.89 -13.73 8.48
C ARG A 417 15.14 -13.09 7.11
N ASN A 418 14.68 -11.86 6.90
CA ASN A 418 14.87 -11.15 5.64
C ASN A 418 16.36 -11.01 5.28
N ASN A 419 17.21 -10.65 6.26
CA ASN A 419 18.66 -10.55 6.04
C ASN A 419 19.29 -11.90 5.62
N VAL A 420 18.83 -13.03 6.19
CA VAL A 420 19.32 -14.37 5.82
C VAL A 420 18.88 -14.72 4.40
N GLU A 421 17.61 -14.48 4.07
CA GLU A 421 17.05 -14.70 2.73
C GLU A 421 17.78 -13.85 1.67
N ASP A 422 18.06 -12.58 1.98
CA ASP A 422 18.85 -11.70 1.11
C ASP A 422 20.27 -12.23 0.88
N ARG A 423 20.97 -12.68 1.92
CA ARG A 423 22.33 -13.23 1.80
C ARG A 423 22.37 -14.51 0.97
N LEU A 424 21.38 -15.39 1.14
CA LEU A 424 21.22 -16.58 0.30
C LEU A 424 21.08 -16.21 -1.17
N TYR A 425 20.31 -15.16 -1.46
CA TYR A 425 20.13 -14.70 -2.83
C TYR A 425 21.41 -14.14 -3.47
N PHE A 426 22.11 -13.25 -2.77
CA PHE A 426 23.32 -12.62 -3.31
C PHE A 426 24.54 -13.56 -3.32
N GLY A 427 24.37 -14.84 -2.95
CA GLY A 427 25.46 -15.81 -2.88
C GLY A 427 26.47 -15.52 -1.76
N ASN A 428 26.04 -14.77 -0.74
CA ASN A 428 26.87 -14.28 0.37
C ASN A 428 26.57 -14.99 1.70
N ALA A 429 26.01 -16.21 1.64
CA ALA A 429 25.63 -16.97 2.83
C ALA A 429 26.78 -17.78 3.46
N ASP A 430 27.94 -17.88 2.81
CA ASP A 430 29.05 -18.73 3.25
C ASP A 430 29.62 -18.31 4.63
N GLY A 431 29.58 -17.02 4.96
CA GLY A 431 30.04 -16.50 6.26
C GLY A 431 29.05 -16.69 7.42
N LEU A 432 27.82 -17.14 7.14
CA LEU A 432 26.74 -17.15 8.15
C LEU A 432 26.99 -18.19 9.25
N MET A 433 27.59 -19.33 8.90
CA MET A 433 28.03 -20.35 9.85
C MET A 433 29.12 -19.82 10.78
N ASP A 434 30.11 -19.11 10.23
CA ASP A 434 31.23 -18.57 11.01
C ASP A 434 30.79 -17.41 11.92
N GLU A 435 29.84 -16.58 11.48
CA GLU A 435 29.32 -15.44 12.23
C GLU A 435 28.34 -15.84 13.34
N THR A 436 27.45 -16.81 13.06
CA THR A 436 26.29 -17.10 13.91
C THR A 436 26.28 -18.50 14.51
N GLY A 437 27.20 -19.37 14.06
CA GLY A 437 27.26 -20.78 14.45
C GLY A 437 26.14 -21.64 13.89
N ARG A 438 25.44 -21.17 12.84
CA ARG A 438 24.33 -21.88 12.18
C ARG A 438 24.38 -21.69 10.67
N THR A 439 23.94 -22.70 9.92
CA THR A 439 23.68 -22.53 8.48
C THR A 439 22.47 -21.61 8.25
N ALA A 440 22.31 -21.13 7.02
CA ALA A 440 21.12 -20.36 6.65
C ALA A 440 19.83 -21.21 6.79
N GLU A 441 19.87 -22.49 6.44
CA GLU A 441 18.75 -23.44 6.62
C GLU A 441 18.36 -23.57 8.10
N GLU A 442 19.32 -23.80 8.99
CA GLU A 442 19.08 -23.88 10.44
C GLU A 442 18.52 -22.58 11.02
N TRP A 443 18.90 -21.43 10.45
CA TRP A 443 18.34 -20.13 10.83
C TRP A 443 16.89 -19.97 10.40
N LEU A 444 16.58 -20.30 9.14
CA LEU A 444 15.24 -20.19 8.59
C LEU A 444 14.27 -21.16 9.28
N ASP A 445 14.66 -22.41 9.51
CA ASP A 445 13.88 -23.39 10.28
C ASP A 445 13.54 -22.86 11.68
N ARG A 446 14.50 -22.19 12.31
CA ARG A 446 14.27 -21.59 13.62
C ARG A 446 13.37 -20.36 13.54
N ALA A 447 13.52 -19.52 12.52
CA ALA A 447 12.65 -18.37 12.31
C ALA A 447 11.19 -18.82 12.08
N ASP A 448 10.97 -19.89 11.31
CA ASP A 448 9.66 -20.50 11.07
C ASP A 448 8.97 -20.99 12.36
N TYR A 449 9.74 -21.33 13.39
CA TYR A 449 9.21 -21.66 14.72
C TYR A 449 9.03 -20.43 15.62
N MET A 450 10.02 -19.54 15.66
CA MET A 450 10.05 -18.42 16.62
C MET A 450 9.09 -17.30 16.23
N ILE A 451 8.92 -17.00 14.94
CA ILE A 451 8.03 -15.93 14.48
C ILE A 451 6.57 -16.20 14.92
N PRO A 452 5.96 -17.36 14.63
CA PRO A 452 4.60 -17.65 15.09
C PRO A 452 4.45 -17.62 16.61
N LEU A 453 5.47 -18.06 17.36
CA LEU A 453 5.47 -18.02 18.82
C LEU A 453 5.38 -16.58 19.35
N TYR A 454 6.17 -15.66 18.79
CA TYR A 454 6.11 -14.25 19.19
C TYR A 454 4.88 -13.52 18.65
N GLU A 455 4.33 -13.95 17.50
CA GLU A 455 3.03 -13.48 17.03
C GLU A 455 1.91 -13.82 18.03
N ASP A 456 1.90 -15.04 18.57
CA ASP A 456 0.96 -15.45 19.63
C ASP A 456 1.17 -14.63 20.91
N GLY A 457 2.42 -14.42 21.31
CA GLY A 457 2.78 -13.50 22.40
C GLY A 457 2.27 -12.07 22.19
N CYS A 458 2.17 -11.62 20.93
CA CYS A 458 1.66 -10.32 20.54
C CYS A 458 0.14 -10.30 20.25
N HIS A 459 -0.58 -11.42 20.37
CA HIS A 459 -1.99 -11.54 19.97
C HIS A 459 -2.88 -10.42 20.54
N ARG A 460 -2.68 -10.06 21.82
CA ARG A 460 -3.46 -9.00 22.47
C ARG A 460 -3.07 -7.60 22.00
N LEU A 461 -1.82 -7.39 21.58
CA LEU A 461 -1.38 -6.15 20.95
C LEU A 461 -2.10 -5.93 19.61
N PHE A 462 -2.26 -6.99 18.80
CA PHE A 462 -2.94 -6.92 17.51
C PHE A 462 -4.46 -6.73 17.64
N ASN A 463 -5.09 -7.41 18.61
CA ASN A 463 -6.55 -7.53 18.62
C ASN A 463 -7.25 -6.74 19.74
N GLU A 464 -6.61 -6.57 20.91
CA GLU A 464 -7.26 -6.05 22.10
C GLU A 464 -6.85 -4.64 22.50
N PHE A 465 -5.59 -4.25 22.22
CA PHE A 465 -5.02 -2.99 22.69
C PHE A 465 -5.02 -1.90 21.62
N ASN A 466 -6.01 -1.93 20.72
CA ASN A 466 -6.19 -0.94 19.68
C ASN A 466 -7.51 -0.16 19.89
N PRO A 467 -7.48 1.18 19.91
CA PRO A 467 -8.69 1.98 20.04
C PRO A 467 -9.49 1.91 18.74
N ARG A 468 -10.67 1.27 18.77
CA ARG A 468 -11.54 1.17 17.59
C ARG A 468 -12.03 2.54 17.14
N LEU A 469 -11.90 2.89 15.88
CA LEU A 469 -12.35 4.21 15.41
C LEU A 469 -13.88 4.27 15.25
N THR A 470 -14.39 5.45 14.92
CA THR A 470 -15.77 5.61 14.45
C THR A 470 -15.68 6.12 13.02
N PRO A 471 -16.39 5.55 12.04
CA PRO A 471 -16.22 5.96 10.65
C PRO A 471 -16.55 7.44 10.44
N LEU A 472 -15.77 8.10 9.59
CA LEU A 472 -15.75 9.55 9.43
C LEU A 472 -15.57 10.02 7.99
N PHE A 473 -14.85 9.25 7.18
CA PHE A 473 -14.42 9.63 5.84
C PHE A 473 -15.32 8.99 4.77
N ASP A 474 -15.57 9.66 3.66
CA ASP A 474 -16.19 9.05 2.47
C ASP A 474 -15.15 8.72 1.39
N THR A 475 -13.93 9.23 1.53
CA THR A 475 -12.89 9.19 0.52
C THR A 475 -11.54 8.85 1.16
N LEU A 476 -10.78 7.97 0.51
CA LEU A 476 -9.38 7.68 0.81
C LEU A 476 -8.56 7.75 -0.47
N TYR A 477 -7.24 7.86 -0.33
CA TYR A 477 -6.28 7.78 -1.41
C TYR A 477 -5.30 6.67 -1.12
N TYR A 478 -5.05 5.86 -2.14
CA TYR A 478 -4.04 4.83 -2.16
C TYR A 478 -2.93 5.27 -3.11
N LEU A 479 -1.71 5.34 -2.59
CA LEU A 479 -0.51 5.71 -3.32
C LEU A 479 0.30 4.45 -3.53
N TYR A 480 0.85 4.28 -4.72
CA TYR A 480 1.65 3.12 -5.09
C TYR A 480 2.72 3.51 -6.08
N ASP A 481 3.87 2.84 -6.02
CA ASP A 481 5.02 3.13 -6.89
C ASP A 481 5.36 4.63 -6.89
N TYR A 482 6.11 5.07 -5.89
CA TYR A 482 6.47 6.49 -5.79
C TYR A 482 7.34 6.99 -6.97
N GLY A 483 7.90 6.09 -7.78
CA GLY A 483 8.58 6.42 -9.03
C GLY A 483 7.59 6.82 -10.12
N ASP A 484 6.57 5.99 -10.35
CA ASP A 484 5.51 6.22 -11.34
C ASP A 484 4.40 7.17 -10.84
N GLY A 485 4.29 7.35 -9.52
CA GLY A 485 3.34 8.24 -8.87
C GLY A 485 1.90 7.76 -8.91
N TRP A 486 1.64 6.45 -8.98
CA TRP A 486 0.26 5.94 -9.08
C TRP A 486 -0.59 6.40 -7.89
N CYS A 487 -1.73 7.04 -8.21
CA CYS A 487 -2.69 7.47 -7.22
C CYS A 487 -4.07 6.89 -7.54
N VAL A 488 -4.66 6.22 -6.57
CA VAL A 488 -6.00 5.64 -6.66
C VAL A 488 -6.89 6.31 -5.62
N LYS A 489 -7.91 7.02 -6.08
CA LYS A 489 -8.94 7.58 -5.22
C LYS A 489 -10.02 6.53 -4.97
N ILE A 490 -10.36 6.33 -3.70
CA ILE A 490 -11.34 5.38 -3.23
C ILE A 490 -12.49 6.17 -2.65
N THR A 491 -13.69 6.04 -3.20
CA THR A 491 -14.88 6.77 -2.77
C THR A 491 -16.00 5.81 -2.40
N VAL A 492 -16.65 6.04 -1.25
CA VAL A 492 -17.86 5.30 -0.84
C VAL A 492 -19.03 5.74 -1.72
N MET A 493 -19.59 4.78 -2.46
CA MET A 493 -20.80 4.98 -3.27
C MET A 493 -22.04 4.65 -2.46
N ASP A 494 -22.06 3.47 -1.85
CA ASP A 494 -23.18 2.96 -1.06
C ASP A 494 -22.65 2.23 0.18
N LYS A 495 -23.46 2.26 1.24
CA LYS A 495 -23.27 1.42 2.43
C LYS A 495 -24.51 0.57 2.65
N TYR A 496 -24.32 -0.74 2.75
CA TYR A 496 -25.38 -1.72 2.98
C TYR A 496 -25.24 -2.31 4.37
N ASP A 497 -26.05 -1.82 5.32
CA ASP A 497 -26.07 -2.32 6.69
C ASP A 497 -26.77 -3.69 6.74
N ARG A 498 -26.10 -4.70 7.30
CA ARG A 498 -26.74 -5.98 7.62
C ARG A 498 -27.75 -5.79 8.75
N LYS A 499 -28.91 -6.41 8.59
CA LYS A 499 -29.87 -6.65 9.66
C LYS A 499 -30.22 -8.14 9.71
N THR A 500 -30.20 -8.66 10.92
CA THR A 500 -30.60 -10.02 11.28
C THR A 500 -32.10 -10.06 11.62
N ASN A 501 -32.64 -11.25 11.87
CA ASN A 501 -34.01 -11.32 12.36
C ASN A 501 -34.10 -10.68 13.74
N ALA A 502 -33.08 -10.85 14.59
CA ALA A 502 -32.97 -10.18 15.88
C ALA A 502 -33.15 -8.65 15.78
N ASP A 503 -32.52 -8.01 14.78
CA ASP A 503 -32.61 -6.57 14.54
C ASP A 503 -34.00 -6.11 14.06
N LEU A 504 -34.73 -7.02 13.41
CA LEU A 504 -36.05 -6.75 12.84
C LEU A 504 -37.19 -7.14 13.80
N THR A 505 -36.90 -7.81 14.91
CA THR A 505 -37.97 -8.16 15.86
C THR A 505 -38.41 -6.94 16.64
N THR A 506 -39.73 -6.76 16.74
CA THR A 506 -40.34 -5.80 17.68
C THR A 506 -40.53 -6.42 19.07
N CYS A 507 -39.98 -7.61 19.30
CA CYS A 507 -40.18 -8.36 20.53
C CYS A 507 -39.24 -7.84 21.63
N LYS A 508 -39.74 -7.68 22.85
CA LYS A 508 -38.93 -7.24 24.01
C LYS A 508 -38.01 -8.33 24.57
N ALA A 509 -37.90 -9.48 23.90
CA ALA A 509 -37.07 -10.61 24.31
C ALA A 509 -35.69 -10.54 23.63
N PHE A 510 -34.67 -11.07 24.29
CA PHE A 510 -33.34 -11.23 23.70
C PHE A 510 -33.40 -12.32 22.64
N VAL A 511 -33.16 -11.98 21.38
CA VAL A 511 -33.05 -12.93 20.28
C VAL A 511 -31.58 -13.09 19.94
N ILE A 512 -31.04 -14.28 20.19
CA ILE A 512 -29.70 -14.66 19.73
C ILE A 512 -29.88 -15.43 18.43
N ASP A 513 -29.41 -14.83 17.34
CA ASP A 513 -29.32 -15.52 16.06
C ASP A 513 -28.02 -16.34 16.04
N ILE A 514 -28.09 -17.62 16.42
CA ILE A 514 -27.02 -18.58 16.16
C ILE A 514 -27.15 -19.00 14.69
N MET A 515 -26.30 -18.45 13.82
CA MET A 515 -26.31 -18.72 12.39
C MET A 515 -25.00 -19.36 11.97
N ASN A 516 -25.08 -20.46 11.22
CA ASN A 516 -23.93 -20.93 10.44
C ASN A 516 -23.83 -20.13 9.14
N GLU A 517 -22.80 -20.43 8.36
CA GLU A 517 -22.55 -19.80 7.07
C GLU A 517 -23.76 -19.85 6.11
N ASN A 518 -24.41 -21.01 5.97
CA ASN A 518 -25.58 -21.17 5.11
C ASN A 518 -26.77 -20.36 5.62
N ASP A 519 -26.97 -20.33 6.95
CA ASP A 519 -28.00 -19.49 7.56
C ASP A 519 -27.74 -18.00 7.28
N GLY A 520 -26.49 -17.55 7.34
CA GLY A 520 -26.13 -16.17 6.99
C GLY A 520 -26.47 -15.84 5.53
N LEU A 521 -26.09 -16.73 4.60
CA LEU A 521 -26.37 -16.56 3.17
C LEU A 521 -27.88 -16.49 2.88
N GLU A 522 -28.71 -17.24 3.60
CA GLU A 522 -30.16 -17.30 3.40
C GLU A 522 -30.92 -16.21 4.17
N ARG A 523 -30.52 -15.89 5.39
CA ARG A 523 -31.33 -15.12 6.35
C ARG A 523 -30.89 -13.67 6.50
N TYR A 524 -29.63 -13.33 6.20
CA TYR A 524 -29.20 -11.94 6.28
C TYR A 524 -29.93 -11.07 5.28
N ARG A 525 -30.32 -9.89 5.74
CA ARG A 525 -30.98 -8.85 4.97
C ARG A 525 -30.10 -7.61 4.99
N TYR A 526 -30.10 -6.88 3.89
CA TYR A 526 -29.25 -5.71 3.72
C TYR A 526 -30.08 -4.50 3.38
N TYR A 527 -29.68 -3.36 3.94
CA TYR A 527 -30.40 -2.10 3.83
C TYR A 527 -29.46 -0.98 3.43
N ASN A 528 -29.89 -0.14 2.49
CA ASN A 528 -29.26 1.16 2.24
C ASN A 528 -30.13 2.22 2.93
N GLY A 529 -29.67 2.67 4.09
CA GLY A 529 -30.50 3.45 5.02
C GLY A 529 -31.73 2.64 5.48
N ASP A 530 -32.92 3.09 5.10
CA ASP A 530 -34.19 2.43 5.44
C ASP A 530 -34.73 1.52 4.33
N GLN A 531 -34.09 1.53 3.15
CA GLN A 531 -34.53 0.75 2.01
C GLN A 531 -33.92 -0.65 2.04
N ALA A 532 -34.76 -1.69 2.02
CA ALA A 532 -34.32 -3.08 1.87
C ALA A 532 -33.86 -3.36 0.43
N MET A 533 -32.77 -4.12 0.28
CA MET A 533 -32.26 -4.54 -1.03
C MET A 533 -33.09 -5.70 -1.61
N ASP A 534 -33.20 -5.75 -2.93
CA ASP A 534 -33.85 -6.85 -3.64
C ASP A 534 -33.05 -8.17 -3.50
N GLU A 535 -33.67 -9.29 -3.87
CA GLU A 535 -33.07 -10.63 -3.64
C GLU A 535 -31.79 -10.86 -4.45
N GLU A 536 -31.68 -10.24 -5.63
CA GLU A 536 -30.50 -10.37 -6.50
C GLU A 536 -29.29 -9.69 -5.84
N LEU A 537 -29.41 -8.41 -5.49
CA LEU A 537 -28.35 -7.67 -4.82
C LEU A 537 -28.09 -8.24 -3.41
N ARG A 538 -29.15 -8.56 -2.65
CA ARG A 538 -29.03 -9.17 -1.30
C ARG A 538 -28.17 -10.44 -1.33
N SER A 539 -28.37 -11.31 -2.33
CA SER A 539 -27.58 -12.55 -2.45
C SER A 539 -26.10 -12.28 -2.70
N VAL A 540 -25.78 -11.25 -3.49
CA VAL A 540 -24.39 -10.82 -3.73
C VAL A 540 -23.78 -10.23 -2.45
N LEU A 541 -24.52 -9.36 -1.75
CA LEU A 541 -24.07 -8.74 -0.49
C LEU A 541 -23.86 -9.81 0.59
N ALA A 542 -24.78 -10.77 0.72
CA ALA A 542 -24.66 -11.88 1.66
C ALA A 542 -23.42 -12.72 1.38
N TYR A 543 -23.11 -12.98 0.10
CA TYR A 543 -21.88 -13.68 -0.27
C TYR A 543 -20.65 -12.89 0.16
N VAL A 544 -20.58 -11.59 -0.17
CA VAL A 544 -19.42 -10.74 0.17
C VAL A 544 -19.20 -10.66 1.68
N ASP A 545 -20.28 -10.47 2.43
CA ASP A 545 -20.25 -10.37 3.89
C ASP A 545 -19.92 -11.72 4.55
N VAL A 546 -20.65 -12.78 4.23
CA VAL A 546 -20.49 -14.07 4.92
C VAL A 546 -19.20 -14.77 4.51
N LYS A 547 -18.85 -14.76 3.22
CA LYS A 547 -17.62 -15.38 2.74
C LYS A 547 -16.39 -14.51 2.98
N GLN A 548 -16.57 -13.20 3.23
CA GLN A 548 -15.46 -12.23 3.28
C GLN A 548 -14.68 -12.16 1.96
N HIS A 549 -15.39 -12.32 0.84
CA HIS A 549 -14.82 -12.34 -0.50
C HIS A 549 -15.29 -11.10 -1.26
N PRO A 550 -14.41 -10.11 -1.52
CA PRO A 550 -14.81 -8.92 -2.26
C PRO A 550 -15.18 -9.26 -3.71
N LYS A 551 -16.05 -8.44 -4.32
CA LYS A 551 -16.50 -8.64 -5.70
C LYS A 551 -16.39 -7.36 -6.51
N CYS A 552 -15.82 -7.47 -7.71
CA CYS A 552 -15.86 -6.39 -8.69
C CYS A 552 -17.16 -6.46 -9.50
N VAL A 553 -17.95 -5.39 -9.48
CA VAL A 553 -19.27 -5.30 -10.11
C VAL A 553 -19.28 -4.43 -11.36
N ALA A 554 -18.32 -3.53 -11.51
CA ALA A 554 -18.12 -2.75 -12.73
C ALA A 554 -16.64 -2.43 -12.96
N ALA A 555 -16.27 -2.25 -14.22
CA ALA A 555 -14.91 -1.87 -14.62
C ALA A 555 -14.97 -0.97 -15.86
N ASP A 556 -14.18 0.10 -15.83
CA ASP A 556 -13.96 1.02 -16.94
C ASP A 556 -12.46 1.09 -17.27
N GLY A 557 -12.09 0.85 -18.52
CA GLY A 557 -10.69 0.83 -18.97
C GLY A 557 -9.91 -0.46 -18.72
N LEU A 558 -8.71 -0.51 -19.30
CA LEU A 558 -7.77 -1.63 -19.22
C LEU A 558 -7.09 -1.79 -17.84
N TYR A 559 -6.37 -2.89 -17.66
CA TYR A 559 -5.33 -2.98 -16.63
C TYR A 559 -4.15 -2.08 -17.03
N VAL A 560 -3.50 -1.50 -16.02
CA VAL A 560 -2.27 -0.72 -16.14
C VAL A 560 -1.06 -1.63 -15.90
N LEU A 561 0.14 -1.05 -15.84
CA LEU A 561 1.41 -1.75 -15.65
C LEU A 561 2.25 -1.07 -14.57
N ASP A 562 3.10 -1.86 -13.93
CA ASP A 562 4.19 -1.36 -13.08
C ASP A 562 5.34 -0.84 -13.96
N ASP A 563 6.10 0.13 -13.45
CA ASP A 563 7.31 0.70 -14.09
C ASP A 563 7.10 1.20 -15.54
N VAL A 564 5.91 1.70 -15.85
CA VAL A 564 5.59 2.22 -17.19
C VAL A 564 5.78 3.73 -17.27
N GLY A 565 6.05 4.41 -16.16
CA GLY A 565 6.14 5.87 -16.08
C GLY A 565 4.81 6.55 -15.75
N GLY A 566 3.99 5.90 -14.93
CA GLY A 566 2.70 6.45 -14.48
C GLY A 566 1.67 6.60 -15.60
N ILE A 567 0.72 7.52 -15.44
CA ILE A 567 -0.36 7.73 -16.42
C ILE A 567 0.21 8.14 -17.79
N SER A 568 1.14 9.10 -17.80
CA SER A 568 1.74 9.60 -19.04
C SER A 568 2.50 8.50 -19.78
N GLY A 569 3.33 7.73 -19.08
CA GLY A 569 4.06 6.63 -19.70
C GLY A 569 3.15 5.50 -20.18
N PHE A 570 2.07 5.21 -19.45
CA PHE A 570 1.05 4.27 -19.92
C PHE A 570 0.32 4.79 -21.16
N TYR A 571 0.05 6.09 -21.24
CA TYR A 571 -0.52 6.72 -22.43
C TYR A 571 0.42 6.60 -23.62
N GLU A 572 1.70 6.96 -23.47
CA GLU A 572 2.74 6.82 -24.51
C GLU A 572 2.83 5.36 -25.01
N MET A 573 2.83 4.38 -24.09
CA MET A 573 2.82 2.96 -24.46
C MET A 573 1.60 2.61 -25.33
N LEU A 574 0.42 3.10 -24.98
CA LEU A 574 -0.80 2.85 -25.75
C LEU A 574 -0.76 3.52 -27.12
N GLU A 575 -0.20 4.73 -27.23
CA GLU A 575 0.00 5.43 -28.50
C GLU A 575 0.96 4.65 -29.41
N THR A 576 2.10 4.19 -28.91
CA THR A 576 3.04 3.34 -29.65
C THR A 576 2.37 2.05 -30.14
N LEU A 577 1.53 1.42 -29.31
CA LEU A 577 0.79 0.22 -29.71
C LEU A 577 -0.28 0.49 -30.77
N ALA A 578 -0.84 1.70 -30.81
CA ALA A 578 -1.81 2.14 -31.81
C ALA A 578 -1.17 2.66 -33.09
N GLY A 579 0.10 3.08 -33.03
CA GLY A 579 0.87 3.64 -34.13
C GLY A 579 1.16 2.70 -35.30
N ASP A 580 1.76 3.29 -36.34
CA ASP A 580 2.06 2.66 -37.62
C ASP A 580 3.47 2.03 -37.69
N ASP A 581 4.38 2.38 -36.77
CA ASP A 581 5.71 1.78 -36.70
C ASP A 581 5.60 0.31 -36.22
N LEU A 582 5.93 -0.63 -37.11
CA LEU A 582 5.80 -2.06 -36.84
C LEU A 582 6.89 -2.59 -35.89
N GLU A 583 8.07 -1.98 -35.88
CA GLU A 583 9.21 -2.41 -35.05
C GLU A 583 8.96 -2.00 -33.61
N GLU A 584 8.70 -0.71 -33.38
CA GLU A 584 8.45 -0.15 -32.05
C GLU A 584 7.22 -0.81 -31.37
N LYS A 585 6.18 -1.07 -32.16
CA LYS A 585 4.98 -1.78 -31.72
C LYS A 585 5.25 -3.23 -31.33
N ALA A 586 6.13 -3.92 -32.05
CA ALA A 586 6.48 -5.31 -31.75
C ALA A 586 7.32 -5.38 -30.46
N GLU A 587 8.27 -4.47 -30.28
CA GLU A 587 9.09 -4.35 -29.08
C GLU A 587 8.23 -4.02 -27.86
N THR A 588 7.44 -2.94 -27.93
CA THR A 588 6.55 -2.49 -26.85
C THR A 588 5.54 -3.58 -26.46
N ARG A 589 4.96 -4.28 -27.44
CA ARG A 589 4.05 -5.40 -27.17
C ARG A 589 4.76 -6.56 -26.50
N THR A 590 6.02 -6.84 -26.84
CA THR A 590 6.79 -7.93 -26.26
C THR A 590 7.10 -7.61 -24.79
N TRP A 591 7.54 -6.38 -24.51
CA TRP A 591 7.76 -5.89 -23.15
C TRP A 591 6.47 -5.89 -22.30
N ALA A 592 5.36 -5.33 -22.81
CA ALA A 592 4.10 -5.33 -22.07
C ALA A 592 3.62 -6.77 -21.76
N ARG A 593 3.84 -7.71 -22.69
CA ARG A 593 3.50 -9.13 -22.48
C ARG A 593 4.41 -9.82 -21.46
N SER A 594 5.68 -9.47 -21.36
CA SER A 594 6.57 -10.05 -20.33
C SER A 594 6.12 -9.64 -18.93
N LEU A 595 5.47 -8.48 -18.79
CA LEU A 595 4.81 -8.03 -17.56
C LEU A 595 3.39 -8.58 -17.38
N GLY A 596 2.93 -9.49 -18.25
CA GLY A 596 1.61 -10.13 -18.16
C GLY A 596 0.45 -9.33 -18.77
N TRP A 597 0.72 -8.19 -19.42
CA TRP A 597 -0.33 -7.37 -20.02
C TRP A 597 -0.80 -7.92 -21.37
N THR A 598 -2.13 -7.98 -21.54
CA THR A 598 -2.76 -8.62 -22.71
C THR A 598 -3.48 -7.64 -23.65
N GLY A 599 -3.71 -6.40 -23.21
CA GLY A 599 -4.53 -5.41 -23.91
C GLY A 599 -6.02 -5.77 -24.05
N ARG A 600 -6.46 -6.82 -23.36
CA ARG A 600 -7.87 -7.26 -23.32
C ARG A 600 -8.54 -6.69 -22.08
N MET A 601 -9.80 -6.25 -22.24
CA MET A 601 -10.62 -5.90 -21.09
C MET A 601 -10.96 -7.18 -20.31
N SER A 602 -10.84 -7.10 -19.00
CA SER A 602 -11.37 -8.14 -18.12
C SER A 602 -12.82 -7.83 -17.80
N LYS A 603 -13.66 -8.87 -17.76
CA LYS A 603 -15.00 -8.71 -17.22
C LYS A 603 -14.91 -8.49 -15.70
N PRO A 604 -15.75 -7.62 -15.10
CA PRO A 604 -15.73 -7.35 -13.66
C PRO A 604 -15.73 -8.62 -12.80
N GLU A 605 -16.59 -9.58 -13.15
CA GLU A 605 -16.73 -10.89 -12.48
C GLU A 605 -15.46 -11.76 -12.42
N ASN A 606 -14.42 -11.44 -13.20
CA ASN A 606 -13.14 -12.17 -13.22
C ASN A 606 -11.97 -11.35 -12.63
N MET A 607 -12.25 -10.16 -12.09
CA MET A 607 -11.20 -9.28 -11.55
C MET A 607 -10.84 -9.62 -10.11
N LEU A 608 -11.77 -10.14 -9.30
CA LEU A 608 -11.57 -10.59 -7.92
C LEU A 608 -12.05 -12.04 -7.76
#